data_AF-A0A2E6N002-F1
#
_entry.id   AF-A0A2E6N002-F1
#
_cell.length_a   1.000
_cell.length_b   1.000
_cell.length_c   1.000
_cell.angle_alpha   90.00
_cell.angle_beta   90.00
_cell.angle_gamma   90.00
#
_symmetry.space_group_name_H-M   'P 1'
#
loop_
_entity.id
_entity.type
_entity.pdbx_description
1 polymer ?
#
loop_
_entity_poly.entity_id
_entity_poly.type
_entity_poly.pdbx_seq_one_letter_code
_entity_poly.pdbx_strand_id
1 'polypeptide(L)'
;MSNEETGGEPPAKGSVQVQPVAARVSESASRGAFSTGVVLLTGSNEFIVDFVQNLGAPTSVVARVIIPHGAMASIIDAIERNVVGHEERFGTIAGVGEANTSSPQGVDEQTEANPLGEPAQEPTLQPEDLTSEQLVGIGQVASSGTTEAKEPTAQDIYDDIRMDLEVESGEYANALMIGHTASEFKLDFIANLYPKSIVTSRIYLSSPQLLRVLASMKRTFAQFMDRRSQGES
;
A
#
# COMPACT_ATOMS: atom_id res chain seq x y z
N MET A 1 -33.81 46.44 -50.90
CA MET A 1 -32.46 46.98 -50.57
C MET A 1 -32.67 47.92 -49.40
N SER A 2 -32.14 47.74 -48.19
CA SER A 2 -31.27 46.71 -47.60
C SER A 2 -31.43 46.84 -46.08
N ASN A 3 -31.50 45.71 -45.35
CA ASN A 3 -31.52 45.66 -43.88
C ASN A 3 -30.13 45.98 -43.31
N GLU A 4 -30.06 46.82 -42.28
CA GLU A 4 -28.89 46.94 -41.40
C GLU A 4 -29.00 45.90 -40.27
N GLU A 5 -28.11 44.92 -40.27
CA GLU A 5 -27.88 44.01 -39.15
C GLU A 5 -26.86 44.65 -38.18
N THR A 6 -27.32 45.07 -37.01
CA THR A 6 -26.44 45.37 -35.87
C THR A 6 -26.03 44.06 -35.19
N GLY A 7 -24.83 43.58 -35.51
CA GLY A 7 -24.22 42.41 -34.88
C GLY A 7 -23.84 42.68 -33.43
N GLY A 8 -24.43 41.91 -32.51
CA GLY A 8 -24.07 41.92 -31.09
C GLY A 8 -22.75 41.19 -30.83
N GLU A 9 -21.86 41.83 -30.07
CA GLU A 9 -20.60 41.28 -29.59
C GLU A 9 -20.86 40.18 -28.55
N PRO A 10 -20.27 38.98 -28.65
CA PRO A 10 -20.49 37.92 -27.67
C PRO A 10 -19.76 38.23 -26.35
N PRO A 11 -20.31 37.83 -25.18
CA PRO A 11 -19.67 38.10 -23.89
C PRO A 11 -18.33 37.38 -23.78
N ALA A 12 -17.30 38.10 -23.34
CA ALA A 12 -15.97 37.58 -23.08
C ALA A 12 -16.05 36.43 -22.06
N LYS A 13 -15.69 35.22 -22.50
CA LYS A 13 -15.56 34.05 -21.62
C LYS A 13 -14.35 34.26 -20.71
N GLY A 14 -14.60 34.69 -19.48
CA GLY A 14 -13.58 34.74 -18.43
C GLY A 14 -13.06 33.33 -18.14
N SER A 15 -11.79 33.08 -18.45
CA SER A 15 -11.11 31.86 -18.02
C SER A 15 -10.91 31.92 -16.50
N VAL A 16 -11.64 31.10 -15.76
CA VAL A 16 -11.38 30.88 -14.32
C VAL A 16 -10.05 30.14 -14.22
N GLN A 17 -8.99 30.89 -13.90
CA GLN A 17 -7.68 30.32 -13.62
C GLN A 17 -7.75 29.68 -12.24
N VAL A 18 -8.03 28.37 -12.19
CA VAL A 18 -8.06 27.61 -10.95
C VAL A 18 -6.63 27.52 -10.43
N GLN A 19 -6.31 28.28 -9.37
CA GLN A 19 -5.06 28.10 -8.64
C GLN A 19 -5.08 26.70 -8.02
N PRO A 20 -4.02 25.88 -8.16
CA PRO A 20 -3.94 24.60 -7.49
C PRO A 20 -3.86 24.84 -5.98
N VAL A 21 -4.99 24.71 -5.29
CA VAL A 21 -5.03 24.77 -3.82
C VAL A 21 -4.34 23.52 -3.31
N ALA A 22 -3.18 23.69 -2.66
CA ALA A 22 -2.50 22.60 -1.97
C ALA A 22 -3.46 21.90 -1.00
N ALA A 23 -3.43 20.57 -0.96
CA ALA A 23 -4.24 19.79 -0.04
C ALA A 23 -4.01 20.27 1.41
N ARG A 24 -5.09 20.29 2.21
CA ARG A 24 -4.95 20.54 3.65
C ARG A 24 -4.23 19.36 4.29
N VAL A 25 -3.56 19.57 5.42
CA VAL A 25 -2.88 18.49 6.15
C VAL A 25 -3.65 18.27 7.46
N SER A 26 -4.03 17.03 7.75
CA SER A 26 -4.63 16.65 9.03
C SER A 26 -3.61 16.84 10.17
N GLU A 27 -4.07 16.88 11.42
CA GLU A 27 -3.17 16.96 12.57
C GLU A 27 -2.28 15.72 12.67
N SER A 28 -2.84 14.52 12.44
CA SER A 28 -2.10 13.26 12.35
C SER A 28 -1.02 13.28 11.27
N ALA A 29 -1.37 13.69 10.04
CA ALA A 29 -0.40 13.81 8.94
C ALA A 29 0.64 14.91 9.14
N SER A 30 0.34 15.93 9.94
CA SER A 30 1.27 17.04 10.17
C SER A 30 2.55 16.56 10.87
N ARG A 31 2.41 15.59 11.78
CA ARG A 31 3.53 14.94 12.49
C ARG A 31 4.24 13.94 11.57
N GLY A 32 3.47 13.12 10.87
CA GLY A 32 3.95 11.99 10.10
C GLY A 32 4.56 10.88 10.95
N ALA A 33 4.72 9.70 10.35
CA ALA A 33 5.22 8.51 11.01
C ALA A 33 6.40 7.90 10.24
N PHE A 34 7.44 7.46 10.96
CA PHE A 34 8.53 6.67 10.39
C PHE A 34 8.16 5.20 10.43
N SER A 35 8.24 4.55 9.27
CA SER A 35 7.92 3.15 9.13
C SER A 35 9.18 2.36 8.73
N THR A 36 9.30 1.15 9.28
CA THR A 36 10.34 0.18 8.94
C THR A 36 9.80 -0.99 8.13
N GLY A 37 8.48 -1.07 7.98
CA GLY A 37 7.79 -2.21 7.42
C GLY A 37 6.33 -1.89 7.12
N VAL A 38 5.70 -2.77 6.37
CA VAL A 38 4.30 -2.67 6.02
C VAL A 38 3.67 -4.05 6.01
N VAL A 39 2.41 -4.11 6.42
CA VAL A 39 1.56 -5.28 6.25
C VAL A 39 0.38 -4.93 5.35
N LEU A 40 0.15 -5.76 4.34
CA LEU A 40 -0.86 -5.51 3.30
C LEU A 40 -1.97 -6.55 3.36
N LEU A 41 -3.15 -6.12 3.76
CA LEU A 41 -4.35 -6.94 3.73
C LEU A 41 -5.17 -6.55 2.50
N THR A 42 -5.69 -7.54 1.81
CA THR A 42 -6.84 -7.31 0.93
C THR A 42 -8.08 -7.38 1.80
N GLY A 43 -9.07 -6.53 1.59
CA GLY A 43 -10.42 -6.63 2.14
C GLY A 43 -11.41 -6.82 0.99
N SER A 44 -12.70 -6.93 1.31
CA SER A 44 -13.74 -7.09 0.28
C SER A 44 -13.79 -5.89 -0.69
N ASN A 45 -13.70 -4.67 -0.16
CA ASN A 45 -13.86 -3.42 -0.95
C ASN A 45 -12.61 -2.53 -0.99
N GLU A 46 -11.61 -2.83 -0.18
CA GLU A 46 -10.44 -1.99 0.05
C GLU A 46 -9.22 -2.82 0.43
N PHE A 47 -8.04 -2.25 0.23
CA PHE A 47 -6.80 -2.74 0.81
C PHE A 47 -6.52 -2.01 2.12
N ILE A 48 -6.03 -2.74 3.10
CA ILE A 48 -5.56 -2.18 4.38
C ILE A 48 -4.04 -2.25 4.35
N VAL A 49 -3.41 -1.10 4.59
CA VAL A 49 -1.95 -0.96 4.59
C VAL A 49 -1.52 -0.50 5.98
N ASP A 50 -1.02 -1.44 6.77
CA ASP A 50 -0.53 -1.21 8.12
C ASP A 50 0.97 -0.94 8.07
N PHE A 51 1.35 0.33 8.22
CA PHE A 51 2.75 0.70 8.38
C PHE A 51 3.20 0.43 9.81
N VAL A 52 4.28 -0.33 9.93
CA VAL A 52 4.80 -0.78 11.22
C VAL A 52 6.15 -0.15 11.53
N GLN A 53 6.45 -0.07 12.82
CA GLN A 53 7.76 0.29 13.36
C GLN A 53 8.30 -0.86 14.22
N ASN A 54 9.45 -1.39 13.81
CA ASN A 54 10.14 -2.50 14.46
C ASN A 54 11.45 -2.02 15.11
N LEU A 55 11.33 -1.13 16.09
CA LEU A 55 12.46 -0.58 16.87
C LEU A 55 12.56 -1.22 18.27
N GLY A 56 12.18 -2.50 18.36
CA GLY A 56 12.14 -3.28 19.60
C GLY A 56 10.82 -4.04 19.74
N ALA A 57 10.78 -5.02 20.63
CA ALA A 57 9.53 -5.69 20.96
C ALA A 57 8.72 -4.83 21.95
N PRO A 58 7.41 -4.64 21.72
CA PRO A 58 6.63 -5.15 20.60
C PRO A 58 6.68 -4.22 19.37
N THR A 59 6.58 -4.83 18.18
CA THR A 59 6.31 -4.09 16.93
C THR A 59 4.99 -3.34 17.09
N SER A 60 4.88 -2.13 16.54
CA SER A 60 3.63 -1.38 16.57
C SER A 60 3.20 -0.91 15.18
N VAL A 61 1.88 -0.87 14.95
CA VAL A 61 1.33 -0.15 13.80
C VAL A 61 1.36 1.34 14.11
N VAL A 62 2.10 2.09 13.29
CA VAL A 62 2.24 3.55 13.43
C VAL A 62 1.29 4.32 12.52
N ALA A 63 0.75 3.66 11.49
CA ALA A 63 -0.30 4.20 10.65
C ALA A 63 -1.01 3.07 9.92
N ARG A 64 -2.34 3.16 9.81
CA ARG A 64 -3.17 2.29 8.99
C ARG A 64 -3.80 3.13 7.89
N VAL A 65 -3.56 2.77 6.64
CA VAL A 65 -4.14 3.45 5.48
C VAL A 65 -5.12 2.53 4.78
N ILE A 66 -6.34 3.01 4.56
CA ILE A 66 -7.39 2.28 3.86
C ILE A 66 -7.46 2.79 2.42
N ILE A 67 -7.19 1.91 1.46
CA ILE A 67 -7.06 2.24 0.03
C ILE A 67 -8.15 1.50 -0.75
N PRO A 68 -9.06 2.20 -1.44
CA PRO A 68 -10.02 1.55 -2.32
C PRO A 68 -9.32 0.73 -3.41
N HIS A 69 -9.90 -0.40 -3.80
CA HIS A 69 -9.33 -1.26 -4.84
C HIS A 69 -8.97 -0.52 -6.13
N GLY A 70 -9.83 0.41 -6.56
CA GLY A 70 -9.62 1.23 -7.77
C GLY A 70 -8.47 2.24 -7.68
N ALA A 71 -7.99 2.56 -6.48
CA ALA A 71 -6.88 3.50 -6.28
C ALA A 71 -5.50 2.80 -6.29
N MET A 72 -5.44 1.50 -5.99
CA MET A 72 -4.19 0.76 -5.80
C MET A 72 -3.27 0.83 -7.03
N ALA A 73 -3.79 0.60 -8.23
CA ALA A 73 -3.01 0.66 -9.48
C ALA A 73 -2.33 2.03 -9.66
N SER A 74 -3.08 3.12 -9.50
CA SER A 74 -2.53 4.47 -9.62
C SER A 74 -1.47 4.78 -8.56
N ILE A 75 -1.59 4.20 -7.36
CA ILE A 75 -0.61 4.37 -6.29
C ILE A 75 0.68 3.62 -6.63
N ILE A 76 0.58 2.37 -7.11
CA ILE A 76 1.71 1.59 -7.60
C ILE A 76 2.46 2.36 -8.70
N ASP A 77 1.74 2.83 -9.72
CA ASP A 77 2.32 3.60 -10.82
C ASP A 77 2.99 4.89 -10.36
N ALA A 78 2.45 5.54 -9.32
CA ALA A 78 3.06 6.73 -8.73
C ALA A 78 4.39 6.38 -8.03
N ILE A 79 4.44 5.29 -7.27
CA ILE A 79 5.66 4.84 -6.60
C ILE A 79 6.73 4.45 -7.64
N GLU A 80 6.37 3.68 -8.67
CA GLU A 80 7.30 3.30 -9.75
C GLU A 80 7.96 4.49 -10.42
N ARG A 81 7.16 5.49 -10.84
CA ARG A 81 7.70 6.70 -11.49
C ARG A 81 8.62 7.49 -10.58
N ASN A 82 8.30 7.55 -9.27
CA ASN A 82 9.14 8.25 -8.31
C ASN A 82 10.42 7.48 -7.98
N VAL A 83 10.41 6.14 -8.03
CA VAL A 83 11.63 5.32 -7.94
C VAL A 83 12.53 5.61 -9.13
N VAL A 84 12.01 5.58 -10.36
CA VAL A 84 12.80 5.90 -11.57
C VAL A 84 13.40 7.30 -11.47
N GLY A 85 12.58 8.31 -11.16
CA GLY A 85 13.05 9.70 -11.03
C GLY A 85 14.04 9.91 -9.88
N HIS A 86 13.96 9.09 -8.81
CA HIS A 86 14.96 9.07 -7.75
C HIS A 86 16.29 8.51 -8.26
N GLU A 87 16.27 7.37 -8.94
CA GLU A 87 17.49 6.71 -9.42
C GLU A 87 18.22 7.54 -10.50
N GLU A 88 17.48 8.21 -11.37
CA GLU A 88 18.05 9.18 -12.33
C GLU A 88 18.79 10.32 -11.63
N ARG A 89 18.32 10.74 -10.46
CA ARG A 89 18.86 11.89 -9.73
C ARG A 89 19.95 11.53 -8.73
N PHE A 90 19.85 10.38 -8.07
CA PHE A 90 20.67 9.99 -6.93
C PHE A 90 21.45 8.69 -7.13
N GLY A 91 21.19 7.96 -8.22
CA GLY A 91 21.74 6.63 -8.49
C GLY A 91 20.87 5.50 -7.97
N THR A 92 21.21 4.27 -8.35
CA THR A 92 20.44 3.06 -8.01
C THR A 92 20.25 2.90 -6.51
N ILE A 93 19.01 2.60 -6.10
CA ILE A 93 18.69 2.32 -4.71
C ILE A 93 19.23 0.93 -4.38
N ALA A 94 20.22 0.86 -3.47
CA ALA A 94 20.74 -0.41 -2.97
C ALA A 94 19.65 -1.12 -2.14
N GLY A 95 18.89 -2.04 -2.74
CA GLY A 95 17.64 -2.47 -2.10
C GLY A 95 16.96 -3.75 -2.58
N VAL A 96 17.70 -4.73 -3.12
CA VAL A 96 17.28 -6.14 -3.11
C VAL A 96 18.53 -6.98 -2.84
N GLY A 97 18.66 -7.49 -1.62
CA GLY A 97 19.70 -8.46 -1.32
C GLY A 97 19.44 -9.76 -2.10
N GLU A 98 20.42 -10.18 -2.88
CA GLU A 98 20.64 -11.59 -3.19
C GLU A 98 20.73 -12.37 -1.87
N ALA A 99 19.65 -13.02 -1.45
CA ALA A 99 19.69 -14.00 -0.37
C ALA A 99 18.56 -15.02 -0.59
N ASN A 100 18.97 -16.28 -0.75
CA ASN A 100 18.19 -17.52 -0.91
C ASN A 100 17.70 -17.89 -2.32
N THR A 101 18.64 -18.11 -3.25
CA THR A 101 18.53 -19.23 -4.20
C THR A 101 19.04 -20.50 -3.52
N SER A 102 18.26 -21.07 -2.60
CA SER A 102 18.39 -22.48 -2.26
C SER A 102 17.25 -23.21 -2.96
N SER A 103 17.54 -23.72 -4.15
CA SER A 103 16.71 -24.72 -4.80
C SER A 103 16.55 -25.94 -3.89
N PRO A 104 15.34 -26.45 -3.66
CA PRO A 104 15.16 -27.85 -3.34
C PRO A 104 14.76 -28.56 -4.64
N GLN A 105 15.71 -29.25 -5.24
CA GLN A 105 15.40 -30.42 -6.04
C GLN A 105 14.73 -31.45 -5.11
N GLY A 106 13.55 -31.93 -5.50
CA GLY A 106 12.86 -33.01 -4.81
C GLY A 106 11.35 -32.96 -5.01
N VAL A 107 10.90 -33.21 -6.23
CA VAL A 107 9.51 -33.60 -6.48
C VAL A 107 9.39 -35.09 -6.12
N ASP A 108 8.78 -35.40 -4.98
CA ASP A 108 8.10 -36.68 -4.80
C ASP A 108 6.60 -36.41 -4.91
N GLU A 109 6.02 -36.98 -5.96
CA GLU A 109 4.58 -37.09 -6.16
C GLU A 109 3.96 -37.91 -5.03
N GLN A 110 2.95 -37.36 -4.37
CA GLN A 110 1.85 -38.17 -3.86
C GLN A 110 0.57 -37.36 -3.76
N THR A 111 -0.26 -37.61 -4.77
CA THR A 111 -1.69 -37.34 -4.86
C THR A 111 -2.42 -37.84 -3.62
N GLU A 112 -3.16 -36.97 -2.94
CA GLU A 112 -4.29 -37.39 -2.12
C GLU A 112 -5.48 -36.47 -2.37
N ALA A 113 -6.46 -37.02 -3.07
CA ALA A 113 -7.74 -36.39 -3.35
C ALA A 113 -8.58 -36.41 -2.06
N ASN A 114 -9.21 -35.27 -1.73
CA ASN A 114 -10.32 -35.27 -0.78
C ASN A 114 -11.56 -34.63 -1.43
N PRO A 115 -12.72 -35.32 -1.48
CA PRO A 115 -13.91 -34.85 -2.18
C PRO A 115 -14.92 -34.12 -1.28
N LEU A 116 -15.88 -33.45 -1.94
CA LEU A 116 -17.22 -33.06 -1.48
C LEU A 116 -17.37 -31.83 -0.55
N GLY A 117 -17.49 -30.66 -1.18
CA GLY A 117 -18.67 -29.77 -1.18
C GLY A 117 -19.30 -29.27 0.13
N GLU A 118 -19.16 -27.96 0.38
CA GLU A 118 -20.09 -27.13 1.18
C GLU A 118 -20.24 -25.74 0.51
N PRO A 119 -21.38 -25.02 0.69
CA PRO A 119 -21.82 -23.96 -0.22
C PRO A 119 -21.10 -22.62 0.01
N ALA A 120 -21.02 -21.83 -1.06
CA ALA A 120 -20.39 -20.51 -1.11
C ALA A 120 -20.91 -19.55 -0.01
N GLN A 121 -20.04 -19.22 0.93
CA GLN A 121 -20.11 -18.00 1.74
C GLN A 121 -19.09 -17.01 1.19
N GLU A 122 -19.50 -15.75 1.00
CA GLU A 122 -18.62 -14.67 0.56
C GLU A 122 -17.38 -14.58 1.49
N PRO A 123 -16.15 -14.50 0.96
CA PRO A 123 -14.96 -14.58 1.80
C PRO A 123 -14.73 -13.23 2.50
N THR A 124 -15.16 -13.14 3.75
CA THR A 124 -14.51 -12.27 4.74
C THR A 124 -13.10 -12.82 4.93
N LEU A 125 -12.07 -12.06 4.55
CA LEU A 125 -10.67 -12.47 4.70
C LEU A 125 -10.38 -12.67 6.18
N GLN A 126 -10.22 -13.93 6.55
CA GLN A 126 -9.83 -14.33 7.89
C GLN A 126 -8.30 -14.28 7.97
N PRO A 127 -7.71 -14.01 9.14
CA PRO A 127 -6.28 -13.83 9.27
C PRO A 127 -5.43 -15.05 8.87
N GLU A 128 -6.04 -16.25 8.79
CA GLU A 128 -5.40 -17.47 8.27
C GLU A 128 -4.95 -17.42 6.79
N ASP A 129 -5.46 -16.47 5.99
CA ASP A 129 -5.10 -16.35 4.56
C ASP A 129 -3.86 -15.47 4.29
N LEU A 130 -3.23 -14.96 5.35
CA LEU A 130 -2.12 -14.03 5.23
C LEU A 130 -0.81 -14.74 4.91
N THR A 131 -0.35 -14.55 3.68
CA THR A 131 0.91 -15.10 3.20
C THR A 131 2.10 -14.28 3.71
N SER A 132 3.26 -14.92 3.90
CA SER A 132 4.53 -14.24 4.25
C SER A 132 4.88 -13.09 3.29
N GLU A 133 4.29 -13.07 2.10
CA GLU A 133 4.47 -12.06 1.06
C GLU A 133 3.75 -10.73 1.34
N GLN A 134 2.75 -10.77 2.22
CA GLN A 134 1.98 -9.61 2.68
C GLN A 134 2.66 -8.90 3.86
N LEU A 135 3.74 -9.47 4.38
CA LEU A 135 4.46 -9.04 5.56
C LEU A 135 5.86 -8.56 5.17
N VAL A 136 6.07 -7.25 5.04
CA VAL A 136 7.35 -6.69 4.58
C VAL A 136 8.02 -5.88 5.67
N GLY A 137 9.27 -6.21 6.05
CA GLY A 137 10.07 -5.40 6.98
C GLY A 137 9.72 -5.55 8.46
N ILE A 138 8.74 -6.39 8.76
CA ILE A 138 8.59 -7.09 10.04
C ILE A 138 9.65 -8.19 10.01
N GLY A 139 10.71 -8.02 10.79
CA GLY A 139 11.85 -8.91 10.74
C GLY A 139 11.41 -10.36 10.94
N GLN A 140 12.08 -11.28 10.23
CA GLN A 140 12.18 -12.67 10.66
C GLN A 140 12.53 -12.62 12.15
N VAL A 141 11.55 -12.92 13.01
CA VAL A 141 11.72 -12.91 14.46
C VAL A 141 12.98 -13.70 14.75
N ALA A 142 13.96 -13.03 15.35
CA ALA A 142 15.26 -13.62 15.65
C ALA A 142 15.01 -14.89 16.47
N SER A 143 15.14 -16.05 15.83
CA SER A 143 15.04 -17.36 16.46
C SER A 143 16.21 -17.50 17.43
N SER A 144 16.02 -17.00 18.65
CA SER A 144 16.96 -17.18 19.74
C SER A 144 16.76 -18.58 20.32
N GLY A 145 17.42 -19.56 19.70
CA GLY A 145 17.79 -20.82 20.34
C GLY A 145 16.69 -21.90 20.46
N THR A 146 17.04 -23.07 19.95
CA THR A 146 16.47 -24.41 20.20
C THR A 146 15.16 -24.81 19.51
N THR A 147 15.36 -25.63 18.46
CA THR A 147 14.60 -26.82 18.03
C THR A 147 13.16 -26.61 17.51
N GLU A 148 13.00 -26.88 16.20
CA GLU A 148 11.74 -26.97 15.44
C GLU A 148 10.82 -25.73 15.49
N ALA A 149 11.30 -24.62 14.92
CA ALA A 149 10.46 -23.44 14.71
C ALA A 149 9.69 -23.57 13.39
N LYS A 150 8.40 -23.93 13.50
CA LYS A 150 7.38 -23.63 12.48
C LYS A 150 7.51 -22.14 12.10
N GLU A 151 7.60 -21.83 10.81
CA GLU A 151 7.62 -20.42 10.38
C GLU A 151 6.45 -19.68 11.05
N PRO A 152 6.69 -18.53 11.72
CA PRO A 152 5.63 -17.79 12.37
C PRO A 152 4.57 -17.45 11.34
N THR A 153 3.32 -17.78 11.65
CA THR A 153 2.21 -17.44 10.77
C THR A 153 1.98 -15.94 10.80
N ALA A 154 1.38 -15.39 9.77
CA ALA A 154 1.10 -13.96 9.73
C ALA A 154 0.20 -13.48 10.88
N GLN A 155 -0.63 -14.36 11.41
CA GLN A 155 -1.42 -14.11 12.61
C GLN A 155 -0.55 -13.98 13.86
N ASP A 156 0.44 -14.86 14.06
CA ASP A 156 1.39 -14.74 15.19
C ASP A 156 2.10 -13.38 15.15
N ILE A 157 2.42 -12.89 13.94
CA ILE A 157 3.03 -11.58 13.76
C ILE A 157 2.04 -10.46 14.10
N TYR A 158 0.77 -10.58 13.71
CA TYR A 158 -0.26 -9.59 14.03
C TYR A 158 -0.64 -9.55 15.51
N ASP A 159 -0.71 -10.68 16.18
CA ASP A 159 -1.04 -10.77 17.61
C ASP A 159 0.05 -10.12 18.49
N ASP A 160 1.30 -10.17 18.02
CA ASP A 160 2.44 -9.50 18.67
C ASP A 160 2.54 -8.01 18.32
N ILE A 161 1.81 -7.55 17.29
CA ILE A 161 1.79 -6.14 16.90
C ILE A 161 0.82 -5.37 17.80
N ARG A 162 1.36 -4.38 18.52
CA ARG A 162 0.52 -3.42 19.24
C ARG A 162 -0.11 -2.41 18.27
N MET A 163 -1.37 -2.09 18.54
CA MET A 163 -2.12 -1.08 17.80
C MET A 163 -2.77 -0.11 18.78
N ASP A 164 -2.49 1.17 18.63
CA ASP A 164 -3.15 2.22 19.40
C ASP A 164 -4.56 2.46 18.82
N LEU A 165 -5.53 2.76 19.70
CA LEU A 165 -6.93 3.01 19.34
C LEU A 165 -7.10 4.07 18.24
N GLU A 166 -6.25 5.10 18.23
CA GLU A 166 -6.29 6.15 17.20
C GLU A 166 -5.95 5.61 15.81
N VAL A 167 -5.08 4.61 15.73
CA VAL A 167 -4.61 4.01 14.47
C VAL A 167 -5.53 2.87 14.01
N GLU A 168 -6.22 2.21 14.93
CA GLU A 168 -7.05 1.03 14.67
C GLU A 168 -8.13 1.26 13.60
N SER A 169 -8.76 2.43 13.61
CA SER A 169 -9.79 2.81 12.63
C SER A 169 -9.26 3.05 11.22
N GLY A 170 -7.96 3.37 11.10
CA GLY A 170 -7.33 3.71 9.84
C GLY A 170 -7.76 5.04 9.22
N GLU A 171 -6.97 5.50 8.26
CA GLU A 171 -7.23 6.72 7.51
C GLU A 171 -7.45 6.40 6.03
N TYR A 172 -8.57 6.86 5.48
CA TYR A 172 -8.87 6.68 4.06
C TYR A 172 -7.92 7.48 3.17
N ALA A 173 -7.48 6.87 2.07
CA ALA A 173 -6.74 7.55 1.01
C ALA A 173 -7.02 6.94 -0.37
N ASN A 174 -7.24 7.79 -1.37
CA ASN A 174 -7.43 7.38 -2.76
C ASN A 174 -6.38 7.94 -3.72
N ALA A 175 -5.39 8.66 -3.19
CA ALA A 175 -4.26 9.16 -3.94
C ALA A 175 -3.00 9.18 -3.06
N LEU A 176 -1.85 9.20 -3.71
CA LEU A 176 -0.54 9.29 -3.07
C LEU A 176 0.28 10.38 -3.76
N MET A 177 0.83 11.29 -2.96
CA MET A 177 1.86 12.23 -3.41
C MET A 177 3.19 11.84 -2.78
N ILE A 178 4.26 11.82 -3.59
CA ILE A 178 5.57 11.36 -3.16
C ILE A 178 6.57 12.50 -3.28
N GLY A 179 7.35 12.70 -2.21
CA GLY A 179 8.57 13.48 -2.25
C GLY A 179 9.73 12.61 -1.79
N HIS A 180 10.95 12.90 -2.21
CA HIS A 180 12.10 12.10 -1.83
C HIS A 180 13.38 12.91 -1.69
N THR A 181 14.26 12.44 -0.82
CA THR A 181 15.68 12.83 -0.72
C THR A 181 16.53 11.72 -1.33
N ALA A 182 17.86 11.78 -1.18
CA ALA A 182 18.73 10.68 -1.60
C ALA A 182 18.49 9.40 -0.79
N SER A 183 18.05 9.51 0.48
CA SER A 183 17.99 8.37 1.41
C SER A 183 16.57 7.99 1.81
N GLU A 184 15.60 8.89 1.70
CA GLU A 184 14.25 8.70 2.23
C GLU A 184 13.18 9.11 1.24
N PHE A 185 12.04 8.44 1.32
CA PHE A 185 10.80 8.80 0.65
C PHE A 185 9.77 9.25 1.67
N LYS A 186 9.07 10.34 1.35
CA LYS A 186 7.91 10.85 2.05
C LYS A 186 6.67 10.55 1.23
N LEU A 187 5.77 9.76 1.79
CA LEU A 187 4.50 9.34 1.22
C LEU A 187 3.37 10.14 1.87
N ASP A 188 2.80 11.09 1.14
CA ASP A 188 1.64 11.86 1.55
C ASP A 188 0.38 11.20 0.96
N PHE A 189 -0.31 10.41 1.78
CA PHE A 189 -1.58 9.80 1.42
C PHE A 189 -2.69 10.84 1.48
N ILE A 190 -3.47 10.92 0.39
CA ILE A 190 -4.44 11.97 0.17
C ILE A 190 -5.84 11.37 0.03
N ALA A 191 -6.77 11.90 0.82
CA ALA A 191 -8.19 11.76 0.59
C ALA A 191 -8.67 12.92 -0.30
N ASN A 192 -8.95 12.62 -1.57
CA ASN A 192 -9.62 13.56 -2.47
C ASN A 192 -11.13 13.53 -2.19
N LEU A 193 -11.56 14.39 -1.27
CA LEU A 193 -12.96 14.58 -0.90
C LEU A 193 -13.42 15.98 -1.30
N TYR A 194 -14.67 16.11 -1.73
CA TYR A 194 -15.25 17.43 -1.95
C TYR A 194 -15.49 18.13 -0.59
N PRO A 195 -15.16 19.42 -0.41
CA PRO A 195 -14.69 20.38 -1.42
C PRO A 195 -13.17 20.52 -1.52
N LYS A 196 -12.39 19.83 -0.68
CA LYS A 196 -10.93 19.97 -0.63
C LYS A 196 -10.26 18.64 -0.34
N SER A 197 -9.18 18.37 -1.05
CA SER A 197 -8.27 17.26 -0.74
C SER A 197 -7.57 17.48 0.61
N ILE A 198 -7.38 16.39 1.34
CA ILE A 198 -6.71 16.37 2.65
C ILE A 198 -5.62 15.30 2.61
N VAL A 199 -4.39 15.65 3.01
CA VAL A 199 -3.37 14.68 3.39
C VAL A 199 -3.80 14.07 4.71
N THR A 200 -4.23 12.81 4.66
CA THR A 200 -4.75 12.09 5.82
C THR A 200 -3.61 11.46 6.59
N SER A 201 -2.68 10.81 5.88
CA SER A 201 -1.50 10.17 6.47
C SER A 201 -0.20 10.61 5.79
N ARG A 202 0.88 10.70 6.57
CA ARG A 202 2.23 11.00 6.07
C ARG A 202 3.22 9.99 6.59
N ILE A 203 3.79 9.18 5.71
CA ILE A 203 4.72 8.12 6.07
C ILE A 203 6.11 8.42 5.52
N TYR A 204 7.14 8.18 6.33
CA TYR A 204 8.54 8.24 5.93
C TYR A 204 9.13 6.83 5.90
N LEU A 205 9.80 6.49 4.80
CA LEU A 205 10.46 5.21 4.58
C LEU A 205 11.88 5.44 4.05
N SER A 206 12.80 4.52 4.35
CA SER A 206 14.09 4.49 3.66
C SER A 206 13.89 4.08 2.19
N SER A 207 14.78 4.54 1.31
CA SER A 207 14.71 4.22 -0.13
C SER A 207 14.68 2.70 -0.40
N PRO A 208 15.53 1.87 0.25
CA PRO A 208 15.47 0.42 0.07
C PRO A 208 14.16 -0.21 0.57
N GLN A 209 13.53 0.37 1.60
CA GLN A 209 12.29 -0.15 2.15
C GLN A 209 11.11 0.09 1.20
N LEU A 210 11.09 1.25 0.52
CA LEU A 210 10.05 1.56 -0.47
C LEU A 210 10.01 0.54 -1.61
N LEU A 211 11.17 0.02 -2.05
CA LEU A 211 11.21 -1.01 -3.10
C LEU A 211 10.52 -2.31 -2.68
N ARG A 212 10.70 -2.72 -1.42
CA ARG A 212 10.04 -3.92 -0.89
C ARG A 212 8.54 -3.72 -0.73
N VAL A 213 8.14 -2.53 -0.25
CA VAL A 213 6.73 -2.13 -0.18
C VAL A 213 6.11 -2.18 -1.58
N LEU A 214 6.76 -1.60 -2.58
CA LEU A 214 6.30 -1.62 -3.97
C LEU A 214 6.15 -3.05 -4.51
N ALA A 215 7.13 -3.92 -4.25
CA ALA A 215 7.07 -5.31 -4.69
C ALA A 215 5.88 -6.07 -4.06
N SER A 216 5.62 -5.87 -2.77
CA SER A 216 4.47 -6.47 -2.08
C SER A 216 3.14 -5.88 -2.58
N MET A 217 3.04 -4.56 -2.76
CA MET A 217 1.85 -3.92 -3.35
C MET A 217 1.50 -4.50 -4.72
N LYS A 218 2.49 -4.64 -5.60
CA LYS A 218 2.31 -5.24 -6.94
C LYS A 218 1.78 -6.67 -6.87
N ARG A 219 2.38 -7.49 -5.98
CA ARG A 219 2.00 -8.88 -5.84
C ARG A 219 0.59 -9.04 -5.28
N THR A 220 0.29 -8.35 -4.19
CA THR A 220 -1.04 -8.35 -3.56
C THR A 220 -2.10 -7.85 -4.54
N PHE A 221 -1.79 -6.81 -5.33
CA PHE A 221 -2.70 -6.31 -6.35
C PHE A 221 -2.92 -7.31 -7.50
N ALA A 222 -1.87 -7.98 -7.98
CA ALA A 222 -2.00 -9.03 -9.00
C ALA A 222 -2.88 -10.20 -8.52
N GLN A 223 -2.64 -10.70 -7.30
CA GLN A 223 -3.47 -11.74 -6.69
C GLN A 223 -4.94 -11.32 -6.55
N PHE A 224 -5.20 -10.07 -6.18
CA PHE A 224 -6.55 -9.52 -6.12
C PHE A 224 -7.23 -9.52 -7.51
N MET A 225 -6.50 -9.08 -8.55
CA MET A 225 -7.02 -9.06 -9.92
C MET A 225 -7.34 -10.47 -10.44
N ASP A 226 -6.47 -11.44 -10.15
CA ASP A 226 -6.68 -12.84 -10.51
C ASP A 226 -7.95 -13.40 -9.84
N ARG A 227 -8.12 -13.17 -8.53
CA ARG A 227 -9.33 -13.57 -7.80
C ARG A 227 -10.59 -12.90 -8.36
N ARG A 228 -10.53 -11.61 -8.72
CA ARG A 228 -11.66 -10.89 -9.35
C ARG A 228 -12.05 -11.51 -10.69
N SER A 229 -11.06 -11.93 -11.49
CA SER A 229 -11.33 -12.55 -12.80
C SER A 229 -11.99 -13.93 -12.67
N GLN A 230 -11.69 -14.69 -11.62
CA GLN A 230 -12.24 -16.02 -11.38
C GLN A 230 -13.67 -15.98 -10.80
N GLY A 231 -14.01 -14.93 -10.04
CA GLY A 231 -15.35 -14.75 -9.48
C GLY A 231 -16.41 -14.20 -10.44
N GLU A 232 -16.01 -13.74 -11.63
CA GLU A 232 -16.93 -13.24 -12.68
C GLU A 232 -17.32 -14.33 -13.70
N SER A 233 -16.96 -15.60 -13.49
CA SER A 233 -17.26 -16.76 -14.36
C SER A 233 -18.36 -17.67 -13.81
#